data_AF-A0A2X3HMA5-F1
#
_entry.id   AF-A0A2X3HMA5-F1
#
_cell.length_a   1.000
_cell.length_b   1.000
_cell.length_c   1.000
_cell.angle_alpha   90.00
_cell.angle_beta   90.00
_cell.angle_gamma   90.00
#
_symmetry.space_group_name_H-M   'P 1'
#
loop_
_entity.id
_entity.type
_entity.pdbx_description
1 polymer ?
#
loop_
_entity_poly.entity_id
_entity_poly.type
_entity_poly.pdbx_seq_one_letter_code
_entity_poly.pdbx_strand_id
1 'polypeptide(L)' 'MTLWFVGRGADPATESIGTVSEKSTPDKAYRVYIAWRDGEGWQPMKVEELKQNDKR' A
#
# COMPACT_ATOMS: atom_id res chain seq x y z
N MET A 1 -2.81 -9.72 -8.16
CA MET A 1 -2.52 -8.88 -6.97
C MET A 1 -3.25 -9.46 -5.76
N THR A 2 -2.59 -9.46 -4.61
CA THR A 2 -3.15 -9.74 -3.28
C THR A 2 -2.97 -8.49 -2.44
N LEU A 3 -4.03 -8.04 -1.77
CA LEU A 3 -3.99 -6.98 -0.77
C LEU A 3 -3.96 -7.66 0.60
N TRP A 4 -2.84 -7.53 1.29
CA TRP A 4 -2.60 -8.18 2.58
C TRP A 4 -3.08 -7.34 3.75
N PHE A 5 -2.96 -6.02 3.62
CA PHE A 5 -3.27 -5.10 4.70
C PHE A 5 -3.66 -3.74 4.17
N VAL A 6 -4.58 -3.08 4.87
CA VAL A 6 -4.93 -1.67 4.72
C VAL A 6 -4.84 -1.02 6.09
N GLY A 7 -4.01 0.01 6.19
CA GLY A 7 -3.80 0.82 7.38
C GLY A 7 -4.11 2.29 7.16
N ARG A 8 -4.17 3.03 8.26
CA ARG A 8 -4.30 4.49 8.25
C ARG A 8 -2.94 5.13 7.91
N GLY A 9 -2.96 6.18 7.09
CA GLY A 9 -1.81 7.06 6.91
C GLY A 9 -1.66 8.05 8.07
N ALA A 10 -0.84 9.08 7.88
CA ALA A 10 -0.61 10.11 8.91
C ALA A 10 -1.83 11.02 9.06
N ASP A 11 -2.51 11.35 7.96
CA ASP A 11 -3.87 11.90 7.95
C ASP A 11 -4.88 10.80 7.57
N PRO A 12 -5.57 10.16 8.53
CA PRO A 12 -6.46 9.05 8.24
C PRO A 12 -7.67 9.38 7.34
N ALA A 13 -8.01 10.66 7.17
CA ALA A 13 -9.10 11.07 6.30
C ALA A 13 -8.71 11.05 4.82
N THR A 14 -7.43 11.29 4.54
CA THR A 14 -6.92 11.49 3.17
C THR A 14 -5.73 10.60 2.83
N GLU A 15 -5.25 9.78 3.76
CA GLU A 15 -4.07 8.93 3.57
C GLU A 15 -4.30 7.49 4.05
N SER A 16 -3.72 6.54 3.30
CA SER A 16 -3.76 5.12 3.64
C SER A 16 -2.46 4.43 3.26
N ILE A 17 -2.19 3.31 3.93
CA ILE A 17 -1.00 2.47 3.69
C ILE A 17 -1.48 1.07 3.34
N GLY A 18 -1.07 0.56 2.18
CA GLY A 18 -1.37 -0.79 1.73
C GLY A 18 -0.13 -1.68 1.71
N THR A 19 -0.30 -2.97 2.03
CA THR A 19 0.69 -4.00 1.71
C THR A 19 0.14 -4.90 0.62
N VAL A 20 0.84 -5.00 -0.50
CA VAL A 20 0.37 -5.70 -1.70
C VAL A 20 1.44 -6.59 -2.29
N SER A 21 1.07 -7.66 -2.98
CA SER A 21 1.99 -8.48 -3.75
C SER A 21 1.33 -9.02 -5.02
N GLU A 22 2.12 -9.60 -5.92
CA GLU A 22 1.56 -10.51 -6.91
C GLU A 22 1.03 -11.79 -6.25
N LYS A 23 0.04 -12.43 -6.90
CA LYS A 23 -0.54 -13.69 -6.39
C LYS A 23 0.45 -14.85 -6.50
N SER A 24 1.25 -14.86 -7.56
CA SER A 24 2.27 -15.88 -7.88
C SER A 24 3.51 -15.77 -6.99
N THR A 25 3.85 -14.57 -6.51
CA THR A 25 5.04 -14.31 -5.69
C THR A 25 4.67 -13.56 -4.40
N PRO A 26 3.98 -14.22 -3.46
CA PRO A 26 3.47 -13.57 -2.24
C PRO A 26 4.56 -13.03 -1.30
N ASP A 27 5.82 -13.45 -1.46
CA ASP A 27 6.98 -12.92 -0.72
C ASP A 27 7.57 -11.64 -1.32
N LYS A 28 7.31 -11.36 -2.60
CA LYS A 28 7.66 -10.09 -3.25
C LYS A 28 6.56 -9.06 -2.99
N ALA A 29 6.57 -8.50 -1.79
CA ALA A 29 5.56 -7.56 -1.33
C ALA A 29 6.05 -6.12 -1.36
N TYR A 30 5.11 -5.20 -1.54
CA TYR A 30 5.32 -3.77 -1.58
C TYR A 30 4.47 -3.09 -0.51
N ARG A 31 5.05 -2.10 0.16
CA ARG A 31 4.31 -1.13 0.98
C ARG A 31 4.04 0.12 0.15
N VAL A 32 2.77 0.41 -0.04
CA VAL A 32 2.31 1.53 -0.86
C VAL A 32 1.64 2.54 0.06
N TYR A 33 2.13 3.76 0.02
CA TYR A 33 1.54 4.91 0.71
C TYR A 33 0.72 5.67 -0.33
N ILE A 34 -0.57 5.85 -0.06
CA ILE A 34 -1.49 6.57 -0.94
C ILE A 34 -2.06 7.78 -0.21
N ALA A 35 -2.29 8.85 -0.97
CA ALA A 35 -2.99 10.04 -0.52
C ALA A 35 -4.08 10.42 -1.52
N TRP A 36 -5.20 10.92 -1.01
CA TRP A 36 -6.28 11.48 -1.81
C TRP A 36 -5.89 12.85 -2.32
N ARG A 37 -6.07 13.07 -3.62
CA ARG A 37 -5.97 14.39 -4.25
C ARG A 37 -7.33 14.79 -4.78
N ASP A 38 -7.80 15.97 -4.39
CA ASP A 38 -9.12 16.47 -4.78
C ASP A 38 -9.26 16.56 -6.29
N GLY A 39 -10.31 15.92 -6.82
CA GLY A 39 -10.57 15.84 -8.27
C GLY A 39 -9.74 14.80 -9.02
N GLU A 40 -8.67 14.25 -8.43
CA GLU A 40 -7.77 13.27 -9.06
C GLU A 40 -7.86 11.87 -8.43
N GLY A 41 -8.41 11.77 -7.22
CA GLY A 41 -8.58 10.52 -6.48
C GLY A 41 -7.34 10.07 -5.71
N TRP A 42 -7.30 8.79 -5.34
CA TRP A 42 -6.18 8.19 -4.62
C TRP A 42 -4.95 8.06 -5.52
N GLN A 43 -3.82 8.61 -5.08
CA GLN A 43 -2.55 8.60 -5.80
C GLN A 43 -1.44 7.99 -4.92
N PRO A 44 -0.51 7.21 -5.49
CA PRO A 44 0.65 6.70 -4.76
C PRO A 44 1.64 7.82 -4.49
N MET A 45 2.02 7.99 -3.23
CA MET A 45 3.01 8.96 -2.78
C MET A 45 4.40 8.33 -2.61
N LYS A 46 4.42 7.06 -2.18
CA LYS A 46 5.65 6.31 -1.96
C LYS A 46 5.39 4.81 -2.12
N VAL A 47 6.36 4.10 -2.70
CA VAL A 47 6.35 2.64 -2.79
C VAL A 47 7.68 2.13 -2.24
N GLU A 48 7.61 1.18 -1.33
CA GLU A 48 8.77 0.49 -0.78
C GLU A 48 8.67 -1.00 -1.09
N GLU A 49 9.74 -1.57 -1.67
CA GLU A 49 9.86 -3.03 -1.76
C GLU A 49 10.26 -3.60 -0.40
N LEU A 50 9.50 -4.59 0.07
CA LEU A 50 9.74 -5.23 1.35
C LEU A 50 10.72 -6.39 1.18
N LYS A 51 11.70 -6.49 2.09
CA LYS A 51 12.60 -7.65 2.14
C LYS A 51 11.85 -8.97 2.35
N GLN A 52 10.75 -8.92 3.08
CA GLN A 52 9.82 -10.02 3.31
C GLN A 52 8.42 -9.43 3.58
N ASN A 53 7.38 -10.15 3.17
CA ASN A 53 6.00 -9.79 3.49
C ASN A 53 5.69 -10.03 4.98
N ASP A 54 5.66 -8.96 5.77
CA ASP A 54 5.34 -8.94 7.20
C ASP A 54 3.83 -8.99 7.51
N LYS A 55 2.98 -9.05 6.48
CA LYS A 55 1.51 -9.08 6.59
C LYS A 55 0.88 -10.36 6.02
N ARG A 56 1.69 -11.39 5.80
CA ARG A 56 1.21 -12.73 5.44
C ARG A 56 0.44 -13.37 6.59
#